data_AF-A0A7S3E3T3-F1
#
_entry.id   AF-A0A7S3E3T3-F1
#
_cell.length_a   1.000
_cell.length_b   1.000
_cell.length_c   1.000
_cell.angle_alpha   90.00
_cell.angle_beta   90.00
_cell.angle_gamma   90.00
#
_symmetry.space_group_name_H-M   'P 1'
#
loop_
_entity.id
_entity.type
_entity.pdbx_description
1 polymer ?
#
loop_
_entity_poly.entity_id
_entity_poly.type
_entity_poly.pdbx_seq_one_letter_code
_entity_poly.pdbx_strand_id
1 'polypeptide(L)'
;RELSELANLAEVLERLVPDINVKTMKAEVLSKLLLGMDDVSMRLILLKEVFPYCNVSKLVSRNLFLLLDPDMSKVMQGCEEVRGILAAESFDEGEAKRLFDQSPEMIVPSLFKEAVSEVKRLFPGKQAKSVLLSNPDIALSVQNLEHQERGNYEL
;
A
#
# COMPACT_ATOMS: atom_id res chain seq x y z
N ARG A 1 -25.78 -16.33 -18.70
CA ARG A 1 -25.58 -16.97 -17.38
C ARG A 1 -24.32 -16.42 -16.71
N GLU A 2 -23.22 -16.26 -17.45
CA GLU A 2 -21.94 -15.72 -16.95
C GLU A 2 -21.97 -14.24 -16.52
N LEU A 3 -22.71 -13.36 -17.22
CA LEU A 3 -22.75 -11.93 -16.88
C LEU A 3 -23.42 -11.62 -15.53
N SER A 4 -24.46 -12.37 -15.17
CA SER A 4 -25.14 -12.21 -13.88
C SER A 4 -24.28 -12.68 -12.71
N GLU A 5 -23.46 -13.71 -12.93
CA GLU A 5 -22.53 -14.22 -11.92
C GLU A 5 -21.38 -13.23 -11.70
N LEU A 6 -20.80 -12.69 -12.76
CA LEU A 6 -19.76 -11.64 -12.66
C LEU A 6 -20.27 -10.36 -12.00
N ALA A 7 -21.52 -9.96 -12.27
CA ALA A 7 -22.15 -8.83 -11.58
C ALA A 7 -22.28 -9.08 -10.08
N ASN A 8 -22.74 -10.28 -9.67
CA ASN A 8 -22.82 -10.65 -8.26
C ASN A 8 -21.43 -10.67 -7.59
N LEU A 9 -20.40 -11.19 -8.27
CA LEU A 9 -19.03 -11.20 -7.74
C LEU A 9 -18.48 -9.77 -7.58
N ALA A 10 -18.81 -8.86 -8.50
CA ALA A 10 -18.43 -7.46 -8.38
C ALA A 10 -19.09 -6.79 -7.16
N GLU A 11 -20.37 -7.07 -6.90
CA GLU A 11 -21.04 -6.59 -5.68
C GLU A 11 -20.40 -7.16 -4.41
N VAL A 12 -20.01 -8.44 -4.42
CA VAL A 12 -19.31 -9.07 -3.29
C VAL A 12 -17.94 -8.42 -3.07
N LEU A 13 -17.19 -8.15 -4.15
CA LEU A 13 -15.91 -7.46 -4.09
C LEU A 13 -16.05 -6.05 -3.50
N GLU A 14 -17.05 -5.27 -3.92
CA GLU A 14 -17.34 -3.95 -3.34
C GLU A 14 -17.73 -4.03 -1.85
N ARG A 15 -18.35 -5.11 -1.40
CA ARG A 15 -18.65 -5.32 0.03
C ARG A 15 -17.42 -5.70 0.84
N LEU A 16 -16.53 -6.50 0.27
CA LEU A 16 -15.28 -6.93 0.93
C LEU A 16 -14.22 -5.83 0.95
N VAL A 17 -14.19 -4.99 -0.09
CA VAL A 17 -13.26 -3.87 -0.24
C VAL A 17 -14.06 -2.60 -0.59
N PRO A 18 -14.74 -1.97 0.38
CA PRO A 18 -15.58 -0.79 0.11
C PRO A 18 -14.86 0.42 -0.50
N ASP A 19 -13.54 0.52 -0.31
CA ASP A 19 -12.73 1.60 -0.89
C ASP A 19 -12.34 1.32 -2.36
N ILE A 20 -12.64 0.13 -2.89
CA ILE A 20 -12.37 -0.21 -4.29
C ILE A 20 -13.42 0.43 -5.20
N ASN A 21 -12.97 1.00 -6.32
CA ASN A 21 -13.86 1.53 -7.34
C ASN A 21 -13.80 0.63 -8.59
N VAL A 22 -14.66 -0.38 -8.63
CA VAL A 22 -14.72 -1.34 -9.75
C VAL A 22 -15.10 -0.65 -11.07
N LYS A 23 -15.86 0.45 -11.02
CA LYS A 23 -16.33 1.17 -12.21
C LYS A 23 -15.21 1.87 -12.96
N THR A 24 -14.16 2.27 -12.26
CA THR A 24 -12.98 2.91 -12.85
C THR A 24 -11.84 1.94 -13.12
N MET A 25 -12.00 0.67 -12.75
CA MET A 25 -10.95 -0.34 -12.88
C MET A 25 -10.82 -0.82 -14.33
N LYS A 26 -9.59 -1.14 -14.75
CA LYS A 26 -9.35 -1.78 -16.06
C LYS A 26 -10.02 -3.15 -16.08
N ALA A 27 -10.70 -3.48 -17.17
CA ALA A 27 -11.44 -4.73 -17.32
C ALA A 27 -10.58 -5.98 -17.05
N GLU A 28 -9.32 -5.99 -17.49
CA GLU A 28 -8.38 -7.10 -17.25
C GLU A 28 -8.09 -7.31 -15.75
N VAL A 29 -7.92 -6.21 -15.00
CA VAL A 29 -7.65 -6.25 -13.56
C VAL A 29 -8.88 -6.73 -12.81
N LEU A 30 -10.05 -6.20 -13.18
CA LEU A 30 -11.32 -6.62 -12.63
C LEU A 30 -11.57 -8.11 -12.90
N SER A 31 -11.34 -8.60 -14.12
CA SER A 31 -11.51 -10.03 -14.43
C SER A 31 -10.59 -10.91 -13.60
N LYS A 32 -9.34 -10.50 -13.34
CA LYS A 32 -8.43 -11.26 -12.48
C LYS A 32 -8.94 -11.33 -11.04
N LEU A 33 -9.44 -10.23 -10.49
CA LEU A 33 -10.03 -10.21 -9.15
C LEU A 33 -11.28 -11.08 -9.06
N LEU A 34 -12.20 -10.96 -10.02
CA LEU A 34 -13.46 -11.72 -10.01
C LEU A 34 -13.23 -13.22 -10.20
N LEU A 35 -12.24 -13.63 -11.00
CA LEU A 35 -11.90 -15.04 -11.18
C LEU A 35 -11.15 -15.63 -9.98
N GLY A 36 -10.44 -14.81 -9.21
CA GLY A 36 -9.69 -15.21 -8.00
C GLY A 36 -10.42 -14.91 -6.69
N MET A 37 -11.75 -14.80 -6.73
CA MET A 37 -12.51 -14.21 -5.62
C MET A 37 -12.46 -15.02 -4.32
N ASP A 38 -12.30 -16.35 -4.41
CA ASP A 38 -12.10 -17.22 -3.25
C ASP A 38 -10.82 -16.86 -2.47
N ASP A 39 -9.75 -16.53 -3.19
CA ASP A 39 -8.46 -16.15 -2.60
C ASP A 39 -8.49 -14.75 -1.99
N VAL A 40 -9.25 -13.82 -2.58
CA VAL A 40 -9.32 -12.42 -2.11
C VAL A 40 -9.71 -12.34 -0.64
N SER A 41 -10.72 -13.13 -0.21
CA SER A 41 -11.17 -13.12 1.18
C SER A 41 -10.08 -13.58 2.14
N MET A 42 -9.37 -14.66 1.80
CA MET A 42 -8.26 -15.16 2.61
C MET A 42 -7.11 -14.16 2.68
N ARG A 43 -6.76 -13.52 1.55
CA ARG A 43 -5.71 -12.49 1.51
C ARG A 43 -6.04 -11.29 2.38
N LEU A 44 -7.30 -10.83 2.36
CA LEU A 44 -7.75 -9.73 3.23
C LEU A 44 -7.61 -10.07 4.72
N ILE A 45 -7.92 -11.30 5.11
CA ILE A 45 -7.74 -11.78 6.49
C ILE A 45 -6.26 -11.78 6.87
N LEU A 46 -5.38 -12.35 6.03
CA LEU A 46 -3.92 -12.36 6.30
C LEU A 46 -3.36 -10.94 6.46
N LEU A 47 -3.77 -10.02 5.59
CA LEU A 47 -3.37 -8.62 5.70
C LEU A 47 -3.90 -7.98 6.99
N LYS A 48 -5.10 -8.37 7.44
CA LYS A 48 -5.67 -7.89 8.70
C LYS A 48 -4.96 -8.45 9.94
N GLU A 49 -4.45 -9.68 9.87
CA GLU A 49 -3.64 -10.27 10.95
C GLU A 49 -2.30 -9.54 11.12
N VAL A 50 -1.68 -9.12 10.01
CA VAL A 50 -0.41 -8.38 10.05
C VAL A 50 -0.60 -6.91 10.43
N PHE A 51 -1.68 -6.29 9.94
CA PHE A 51 -2.00 -4.88 10.18
C PHE A 51 -3.39 -4.72 10.84
N PRO A 52 -3.56 -5.17 12.10
CA PRO A 52 -4.87 -5.24 12.76
C PRO A 52 -5.52 -3.88 12.95
N TYR A 53 -4.73 -2.81 13.05
CA TYR A 53 -5.20 -1.45 13.23
C TYR A 53 -5.50 -0.72 11.91
N CYS A 54 -5.07 -1.24 10.75
CA CYS A 54 -5.22 -0.55 9.48
C CYS A 54 -6.58 -0.79 8.81
N ASN A 55 -6.99 0.17 7.98
CA ASN A 55 -8.03 -0.05 6.98
C ASN A 55 -7.44 -0.84 5.80
N VAL A 56 -7.56 -2.17 5.86
CA VAL A 56 -7.09 -3.07 4.80
C VAL A 56 -7.77 -2.79 3.46
N SER A 57 -9.05 -2.41 3.46
CA SER A 57 -9.77 -2.06 2.23
C SER A 57 -9.10 -0.89 1.51
N LYS A 58 -8.74 0.17 2.25
CA LYS A 58 -7.99 1.30 1.70
C LYS A 58 -6.60 0.89 1.19
N LEU A 59 -5.89 0.05 1.96
CA LEU A 59 -4.57 -0.46 1.54
C LEU A 59 -4.64 -1.19 0.19
N VAL A 60 -5.53 -2.17 0.04
CA VAL A 60 -5.61 -2.95 -1.18
C VAL A 60 -6.18 -2.16 -2.36
N SER A 61 -7.07 -1.19 -2.10
CA SER A 61 -7.63 -0.33 -3.15
C SER A 61 -6.56 0.50 -3.87
N ARG A 62 -5.49 0.87 -3.16
CA ARG A 62 -4.32 1.58 -3.71
C ARG A 62 -3.21 0.65 -4.17
N ASN A 63 -3.16 -0.56 -3.61
CA ASN A 63 -2.07 -1.51 -3.83
C ASN A 63 -2.64 -2.88 -4.26
N LEU A 64 -3.19 -2.95 -5.47
CA LEU A 64 -3.85 -4.16 -5.97
C LEU A 64 -2.92 -5.39 -6.04
N PHE A 65 -1.60 -5.20 -6.06
CA PHE A 65 -0.64 -6.32 -6.00
C PHE A 65 -0.84 -7.17 -4.73
N LEU A 66 -1.32 -6.58 -3.62
CA LEU A 66 -1.63 -7.31 -2.39
C LEU A 66 -2.68 -8.42 -2.61
N LEU A 67 -3.59 -8.23 -3.58
CA LEU A 67 -4.60 -9.21 -3.95
C LEU A 67 -4.23 -10.03 -5.19
N LEU A 68 -3.44 -9.46 -6.09
CA LEU A 68 -3.20 -10.01 -7.43
C LEU A 68 -1.84 -10.70 -7.62
N ASP A 69 -0.88 -10.49 -6.73
CA ASP A 69 0.42 -11.17 -6.84
C ASP A 69 0.20 -12.69 -6.64
N PRO A 70 0.62 -13.55 -7.59
CA PRO A 70 0.40 -14.99 -7.47
C PRO A 70 1.15 -15.60 -6.29
N ASP A 71 2.23 -14.97 -5.82
CA ASP A 71 3.01 -15.43 -4.67
C ASP A 71 2.63 -14.67 -3.40
N MET A 72 1.66 -15.21 -2.66
CA MET A 72 1.25 -14.62 -1.39
C MET A 72 2.37 -14.65 -0.34
N SER A 73 3.29 -15.61 -0.39
CA SER A 73 4.41 -15.68 0.55
C SER A 73 5.31 -14.44 0.40
N LYS A 74 5.58 -14.05 -0.85
CA LYS A 74 6.32 -12.81 -1.16
C LYS A 74 5.59 -11.55 -0.67
N VAL A 75 4.27 -11.48 -0.84
CA VAL A 75 3.47 -10.36 -0.31
C VAL A 75 3.59 -10.28 1.21
N MET A 76 3.45 -11.41 1.90
CA MET A 76 3.55 -11.46 3.37
C MET A 76 4.96 -11.15 3.87
N GLN A 77 6.00 -11.61 3.17
CA GLN A 77 7.38 -11.22 3.47
C GLN A 77 7.56 -9.70 3.37
N GLY A 78 7.03 -9.07 2.33
CA GLY A 78 7.05 -7.61 2.21
C GLY A 78 6.31 -6.91 3.36
N CYS A 79 5.13 -7.42 3.73
CA CYS A 79 4.38 -6.87 4.87
C CYS A 79 5.16 -6.96 6.19
N GLU A 80 5.89 -8.06 6.42
CA GLU A 80 6.75 -8.22 7.59
C GLU A 80 7.99 -7.31 7.54
N GLU A 81 8.56 -7.06 6.35
CA GLU A 81 9.62 -6.05 6.20
C GLU A 81 9.12 -4.65 6.59
N VAL A 82 7.90 -4.29 6.18
CA VAL A 82 7.27 -3.02 6.57
C VAL A 82 7.08 -2.93 8.08
N ARG A 83 6.65 -4.01 8.73
CA ARG A 83 6.58 -4.07 10.20
C ARG A 83 7.95 -3.89 10.86
N GLY A 84 8.99 -4.48 10.28
CA GLY A 84 10.37 -4.29 10.72
C GLY A 84 10.81 -2.82 10.65
N ILE A 85 10.46 -2.11 9.57
CA ILE A 85 10.76 -0.68 9.40
C ILE A 85 10.00 0.16 10.45
N LEU A 86 8.69 -0.10 10.63
CA LEU A 86 7.88 0.58 11.64
C LEU A 86 8.48 0.44 13.04
N ALA A 87 8.89 -0.79 13.40
CA ALA A 87 9.52 -1.07 14.68
C ALA A 87 10.88 -0.34 14.82
N ALA A 88 11.71 -0.38 13.77
CA ALA A 88 13.01 0.30 13.76
C ALA A 88 12.88 1.83 13.91
N GLU A 89 11.85 2.43 13.33
CA GLU A 89 11.54 3.86 13.45
C GLU A 89 10.63 4.18 14.66
N SER A 90 10.38 3.20 15.54
CA SER A 90 9.61 3.36 16.78
C SER A 90 8.18 3.89 16.58
N PHE A 91 7.50 3.45 15.53
CA PHE A 91 6.06 3.69 15.34
C PHE A 91 5.25 2.82 16.30
N ASP A 92 4.28 3.41 16.98
CA ASP A 92 3.20 2.66 17.62
C ASP A 92 2.08 2.29 16.62
N GLU A 93 1.13 1.46 17.06
CA GLU A 93 0.02 1.00 16.21
C GLU A 93 -0.89 2.14 15.73
N GLY A 94 -1.10 3.17 16.56
CA GLY A 94 -1.93 4.32 16.20
C GLY A 94 -1.24 5.23 15.18
N GLU A 95 0.06 5.40 15.32
CA GLU A 95 0.93 6.12 14.38
C GLU A 95 1.01 5.38 13.04
N ALA A 96 1.25 4.08 13.06
CA ALA A 96 1.26 3.26 11.85
C ALA A 96 -0.10 3.30 11.14
N LYS A 97 -1.21 3.21 11.90
CA LYS A 97 -2.56 3.40 11.36
C LYS A 97 -2.69 4.74 10.63
N ARG A 98 -2.29 5.85 11.27
CA ARG A 98 -2.38 7.19 10.67
C ARG A 98 -1.53 7.29 9.39
N LEU A 99 -0.33 6.73 9.40
CA LEU A 99 0.55 6.70 8.23
C LEU A 99 -0.13 6.01 7.04
N PHE A 100 -0.64 4.79 7.24
CA PHE A 100 -1.29 4.03 6.17
C PHE A 100 -2.65 4.58 5.77
N ASP A 101 -3.37 5.23 6.68
CA ASP A 101 -4.59 5.94 6.33
C ASP A 101 -4.29 7.15 5.44
N GLN A 102 -3.12 7.79 5.56
CA GLN A 102 -2.76 8.95 4.75
C GLN A 102 -2.07 8.54 3.44
N SER A 103 -1.10 7.62 3.50
CA SER A 103 -0.36 7.10 2.35
C SER A 103 -0.33 5.57 2.36
N PRO A 104 -1.39 4.93 1.82
CA PRO A 104 -1.47 3.47 1.68
C PRO A 104 -0.30 2.85 0.93
N GLU A 105 0.38 3.61 0.06
CA GLU A 105 1.52 3.20 -0.76
C GLU A 105 2.73 2.81 0.10
N MET A 106 2.82 3.29 1.34
CA MET A 106 3.87 2.93 2.32
C MET A 106 3.86 1.46 2.72
N ILE A 107 2.83 0.70 2.32
CA ILE A 107 2.81 -0.76 2.46
C ILE A 107 3.84 -1.44 1.54
N VAL A 108 4.40 -0.72 0.56
CA VAL A 108 5.45 -1.22 -0.32
C VAL A 108 6.81 -1.07 0.39
N PRO A 109 7.54 -2.17 0.68
CA PRO A 109 8.76 -2.11 1.48
C PRO A 109 9.85 -1.22 0.89
N SER A 110 10.05 -1.28 -0.43
CA SER A 110 11.07 -0.47 -1.12
C SER A 110 10.77 1.02 -1.00
N LEU A 111 9.52 1.42 -1.30
CA LEU A 111 9.08 2.81 -1.18
C LEU A 111 9.25 3.32 0.26
N PHE A 112 8.87 2.51 1.25
CA PHE A 112 8.99 2.92 2.64
C PHE A 112 10.45 3.04 3.09
N LYS A 113 11.33 2.12 2.68
CA LYS A 113 12.78 2.22 2.93
C LYS A 113 13.38 3.48 2.32
N GLU A 114 13.05 3.77 1.06
CA GLU A 114 13.47 4.98 0.36
C GLU A 114 12.99 6.23 1.09
N ALA A 115 11.71 6.28 1.46
CA ALA A 115 11.12 7.38 2.22
C ALA A 115 11.87 7.67 3.53
N VAL A 116 12.13 6.62 4.32
CA VAL A 116 12.84 6.74 5.60
C VAL A 116 14.29 7.20 5.38
N SER A 117 14.99 6.59 4.42
CA SER A 117 16.37 6.94 4.08
C SER A 117 16.47 8.42 3.69
N GLU A 118 15.55 8.87 2.85
CA GLU A 118 15.57 10.23 2.36
C GLU A 118 15.22 11.25 3.43
N VAL A 119 14.22 10.98 4.25
CA VAL A 119 13.89 11.85 5.38
C VAL A 119 15.09 12.02 6.30
N LYS A 120 15.85 10.95 6.55
CA LYS A 120 17.09 11.03 7.35
C LYS A 120 18.18 11.86 6.64
N ARG A 121 18.26 11.78 5.32
CA ARG A 121 19.20 12.59 4.50
C ARG A 121 18.86 14.07 4.53
N LEU A 122 17.58 14.42 4.31
CA LEU A 122 17.11 15.79 4.21
C LEU A 122 16.96 16.49 5.56
N PHE A 123 16.65 15.74 6.62
CA PHE A 123 16.41 16.28 7.96
C PHE A 123 17.35 15.64 9.01
N PRO A 124 18.66 15.87 8.92
CA PRO A 124 19.61 15.33 9.88
C PRO A 124 19.24 15.78 11.31
N GLY A 125 19.17 14.84 12.24
CA GLY A 125 18.81 15.09 13.64
C GLY A 125 17.31 15.07 13.94
N LYS A 126 16.42 14.93 12.95
CA LYS A 126 15.01 14.63 13.18
C LYS A 126 14.74 13.12 13.10
N GLN A 127 13.77 12.65 13.88
CA GLN A 127 13.27 11.27 13.75
C GLN A 127 12.46 11.16 12.47
N ALA A 128 12.70 10.14 11.64
CA ALA A 128 12.01 10.01 10.36
C ALA A 128 10.50 9.87 10.56
N LYS A 129 10.10 9.16 11.62
CA LYS A 129 8.71 9.05 12.08
C LYS A 129 7.97 10.38 12.14
N SER A 130 8.53 11.39 12.81
CA SER A 130 7.82 12.65 13.04
C SER A 130 7.60 13.42 11.74
N VAL A 131 8.56 13.35 10.82
CA VAL A 131 8.45 13.97 9.49
C VAL A 131 7.42 13.23 8.65
N LEU A 132 7.47 11.89 8.60
CA LEU A 132 6.54 11.08 7.82
C LEU A 132 5.10 11.19 8.33
N LEU A 133 4.87 11.32 9.63
CA LEU A 133 3.52 11.55 10.17
C LEU A 133 3.00 12.96 9.90
N SER A 134 3.89 13.94 9.73
CA SER A 134 3.51 15.33 9.45
C SER A 134 3.29 15.58 7.96
N ASN A 135 4.03 14.85 7.11
CA ASN A 135 3.93 14.91 5.67
C ASN A 135 4.30 13.54 5.06
N PRO A 136 3.34 12.61 4.99
CA PRO A 136 3.58 11.28 4.39
C PRO A 136 3.95 11.34 2.90
N ASP A 137 3.41 12.33 2.19
CA ASP A 137 3.65 12.54 0.76
C ASP A 137 5.09 12.97 0.45
N ILE A 138 5.88 13.31 1.47
CA ILE A 138 7.30 13.62 1.28
C ILE A 138 8.01 12.47 0.53
N ALA A 139 7.66 11.23 0.83
CA ALA A 139 8.17 10.05 0.13
C ALA A 139 7.86 10.04 -1.37
N LEU A 140 6.67 10.50 -1.75
CA LEU A 140 6.25 10.57 -3.15
C LEU A 140 6.93 11.74 -3.87
N SER A 141 7.14 12.86 -3.17
CA SER A 141 7.87 14.02 -3.72
C SER A 141 9.36 13.78 -3.90
N VAL A 142 9.95 12.87 -3.13
CA VAL A 142 11.37 12.49 -3.24
C VAL A 142 11.66 11.75 -4.54
N GLN A 143 10.74 10.88 -4.97
CA GLN A 143 10.84 10.24 -6.29
C GLN A 143 10.79 11.28 -7.43
N ASN A 144 10.10 12.41 -7.24
CA ASN A 144 10.05 13.50 -8.21
C ASN A 144 11.28 14.42 -8.14
N LEU A 145 11.88 14.63 -6.95
CA LEU A 145 13.07 15.46 -6.77
C LEU A 145 14.33 14.83 -7.37
N GLU A 146 14.51 13.50 -7.27
CA GLU A 146 15.61 12.81 -7.95
C GLU A 146 15.53 12.93 -9.49
N HIS A 147 14.32 13.05 -10.04
CA HIS A 147 14.12 13.32 -11.47
C HIS A 147 14.39 14.78 -11.84
N GLN A 148 14.23 15.73 -10.92
CA GLN A 148 14.54 17.14 -11.15
C GLN A 148 16.04 17.46 -10.99
N GLU A 149 16.75 16.81 -10.06
CA GLU A 149 18.20 17.02 -9.90
C GLU A 149 19.03 16.43 -11.07
N ARG A 150 18.50 15.42 -11.79
CA ARG A 150 19.11 14.89 -13.02
C ARG A 150 18.85 15.74 -14.27
N GLY A 151 18.01 16.76 -14.19
CA GLY A 151 17.68 17.66 -15.30
C GLY A 151 18.47 18.97 -15.35
N ASN A 152 19.36 19.24 -14.37
CA ASN A 152 20.03 20.54 -14.22
C ASN A 152 21.56 20.46 -14.22
N TYR A 153 22.13 19.62 -15.09
CA TYR A 153 23.53 19.75 -15.50
C TYR A 153 23.70 19.39 -16.97
N GLU A 154 23.26 20.24 -17.89
CA GLU A 154 24.01 20.52 -19.12
C GLU A 154 23.83 22.00 -19.48
N LEU A 155 24.97 22.65 -19.74
CA LEU A 155 25.15 24.01 -20.25
C LEU A 155 24.55 24.17 -21.65
#